data_AF-A0A0R1MT01-F1
#
_entry.id   AF-A0A0R1MT01-F1
#
_cell.length_a   1.000
_cell.length_b   1.000
_cell.length_c   1.000
_cell.angle_alpha   90.00
_cell.angle_beta   90.00
_cell.angle_gamma   90.00
#
_symmetry.space_group_name_H-M   'P 1'
#
loop_
_entity.id
_entity.type
_entity.pdbx_description
1 polymer ?
#
loop_
_entity_poly.entity_id
_entity_poly.type
_entity_poly.pdbx_seq_one_letter_code
_entity_poly.pdbx_strand_id
1 'polypeptide(L)'
;MKILSRFMRIEIAIFILVLAVIVLLNFVQNSYSSSYFATCILILLGLLTSIVLPSLLVTWAALFVLLFGSFIMIFGLVYVPNVERIVLVLTFPIFCALGIWIKYLVGIRGSALSAKDNISTYISHINSVTKLKNRKNAENYFMKYIKFIKDAMEKNLNIEMNVTCIEWAHSRQFKIISDNEYREILKSISDTLKDIRTPDESIFFIDDATF
;
A
#
# COMPACT_ATOMS: atom_id res chain seq x y z
N MET A 1 3.97 -22.37 13.34
CA MET A 1 5.20 -21.56 13.47
C MET A 1 5.01 -20.05 13.16
N LYS A 2 4.30 -19.65 12.08
CA LYS A 2 4.09 -18.21 11.74
C LYS A 2 3.20 -17.42 12.71
N ILE A 3 2.27 -18.07 13.41
CA ILE A 3 1.37 -17.42 14.37
C ILE A 3 2.12 -17.09 15.66
N LEU A 4 2.91 -18.04 16.17
CA LEU A 4 3.76 -17.86 17.36
C LEU A 4 4.78 -16.72 17.19
N SER A 5 5.38 -16.58 15.99
CA SER A 5 6.31 -15.49 15.72
C SER A 5 5.64 -14.10 15.64
N ARG A 6 4.33 -14.04 15.38
CA ARG A 6 3.58 -12.77 15.36
C ARG A 6 3.22 -12.32 16.77
N PHE A 7 2.81 -13.25 17.64
CA PHE A 7 2.56 -12.95 19.05
C PHE A 7 3.82 -12.45 19.77
N MET A 8 4.95 -13.15 19.59
CA MET A 8 6.24 -12.72 20.15
C MET A 8 6.64 -11.30 19.72
N ARG A 9 6.35 -10.90 18.47
CA ARG A 9 6.65 -9.55 17.98
C ARG A 9 5.80 -8.47 18.65
N ILE A 10 4.54 -8.77 18.96
CA ILE A 10 3.64 -7.82 19.63
C ILE A 10 4.06 -7.65 21.10
N GLU A 11 4.36 -8.74 21.80
CA GLU A 11 4.83 -8.70 23.18
C GLU A 11 6.12 -7.89 23.33
N ILE A 12 7.09 -8.10 22.44
CA ILE A 12 8.33 -7.32 22.41
C ILE A 12 8.04 -5.84 22.16
N ALA A 13 7.14 -5.51 21.22
CA ALA A 13 6.81 -4.12 20.93
C ALA A 13 6.11 -3.41 22.10
N ILE A 14 5.22 -4.11 22.80
CA ILE A 14 4.58 -3.60 24.03
C ILE A 14 5.63 -3.42 25.13
N PHE A 15 6.52 -4.39 25.32
CA PHE A 15 7.60 -4.29 26.29
C PHE A 15 8.50 -3.08 26.01
N ILE A 16 8.90 -2.85 24.75
CA ILE A 16 9.68 -1.68 24.34
C ILE A 16 8.92 -0.38 24.62
N LEU A 17 7.62 -0.32 24.36
CA LEU A 17 6.81 0.86 24.67
C LEU A 17 6.77 1.14 26.17
N VAL A 18 6.51 0.12 27.00
CA VAL A 18 6.47 0.27 28.46
C VAL A 18 7.84 0.72 28.98
N LEU A 19 8.91 0.10 28.50
CA LEU A 19 10.28 0.50 28.83
C LEU A 19 10.55 1.96 28.44
N ALA A 20 10.16 2.38 27.23
CA ALA A 20 10.35 3.75 26.75
C ALA A 20 9.59 4.77 27.63
N VAL A 21 8.36 4.45 28.04
CA VAL A 21 7.59 5.29 28.97
C VAL A 21 8.31 5.42 30.31
N ILE A 22 8.72 4.29 30.91
CA ILE A 22 9.39 4.27 32.22
C ILE A 22 10.70 5.07 32.18
N VAL A 23 11.55 4.81 31.18
CA VAL A 23 12.84 5.48 31.04
C VAL A 23 12.66 6.99 30.85
N LEU A 24 11.75 7.41 29.98
CA LEU A 24 11.51 8.82 29.73
C LEU A 24 10.93 9.52 30.97
N LEU A 25 9.92 8.94 31.62
CA LEU A 25 9.30 9.55 32.79
C LEU A 25 10.27 9.64 33.97
N ASN A 26 11.09 8.60 34.19
CA ASN A 26 12.13 8.64 35.21
C ASN A 26 13.19 9.73 34.91
N PHE A 27 13.62 9.83 33.65
CA PHE A 27 14.56 10.88 33.22
C PHE A 27 14.00 12.29 33.45
N VAL A 28 12.75 12.53 33.05
CA VAL A 28 12.08 13.83 33.21
C VAL A 28 11.80 14.13 34.69
N GLN A 29 11.38 13.15 35.49
CA GLN A 29 11.12 13.36 36.91
C GLN A 29 12.38 13.80 37.68
N ASN A 30 13.52 13.19 37.39
CA ASN A 30 14.78 13.50 38.07
C ASN A 30 15.43 14.79 37.58
N SER A 31 15.25 15.14 36.30
CA SER A 31 15.94 16.28 35.68
C SER A 31 15.08 17.54 35.57
N TYR A 32 13.76 17.39 35.37
CA TYR A 32 12.81 18.43 34.97
C TYR A 32 11.42 18.20 35.62
N SER A 33 11.35 18.24 36.95
CA SER A 33 10.12 17.96 37.70
C SER A 33 8.92 18.83 37.29
N SER A 34 9.15 20.08 36.87
CA SER A 34 8.13 21.01 36.36
C SER A 34 7.41 20.52 35.11
N SER A 35 8.11 19.79 34.22
CA SER A 35 7.58 19.33 32.93
C SER A 35 7.11 17.87 32.94
N TYR A 36 7.11 17.24 34.11
CA TYR A 36 6.66 15.85 34.27
C TYR A 36 5.23 15.65 33.76
N PHE A 37 4.28 16.48 34.24
CA PHE A 37 2.87 16.37 33.85
C PHE A 37 2.64 16.67 32.37
N ALA A 38 3.35 17.66 31.81
CA ALA A 38 3.28 17.98 30.39
C ALA A 38 3.73 16.79 29.53
N THR A 39 4.82 16.12 29.93
CA THR A 39 5.33 14.92 29.26
C THR A 39 4.31 13.78 29.33
N CYS A 40 3.71 13.52 30.50
CA CYS A 40 2.65 12.51 30.64
C CYS A 40 1.48 12.74 29.69
N ILE A 41 1.02 13.99 29.58
CA ILE A 41 -0.07 14.37 28.67
C ILE A 41 0.33 14.13 27.22
N LEU A 42 1.55 14.50 26.82
CA LEU A 42 2.04 14.31 25.45
C LEU A 42 2.21 12.84 25.08
N ILE A 43 2.67 12.00 26.02
CA ILE A 43 2.72 10.54 25.84
C ILE A 43 1.31 10.01 25.59
N LEU A 44 0.36 10.33 26.47
CA LEU A 44 -1.03 9.89 26.35
C LEU A 44 -1.65 10.34 25.03
N LEU A 45 -1.45 11.61 24.67
CA LEU A 45 -1.98 12.18 23.43
C LEU A 45 -1.39 11.49 22.20
N GLY A 46 -0.08 11.22 22.19
CA GLY A 46 0.58 10.54 21.06
C GLY A 46 0.05 9.12 20.85
N LEU A 47 -0.12 8.38 21.95
CA LEU A 47 -0.67 7.02 21.90
C LEU A 47 -2.14 7.02 21.46
N LEU A 48 -2.99 7.89 22.03
CA LEU A 48 -4.40 8.01 21.63
C LEU A 48 -4.53 8.39 20.15
N THR A 49 -3.74 9.38 19.71
CA THR A 49 -3.73 9.84 18.32
C THR A 49 -3.40 8.69 17.36
N SER A 50 -2.43 7.85 17.74
CA SER A 50 -2.00 6.71 16.94
C SER A 50 -3.07 5.64 16.80
N ILE A 51 -3.84 5.41 17.87
CA ILE A 51 -4.94 4.44 17.87
C ILE A 51 -6.08 4.95 17.00
N VAL A 52 -6.55 6.18 17.26
CA VAL A 52 -7.75 6.76 16.66
C VAL A 52 -7.55 7.13 15.19
N LEU A 53 -6.45 7.80 14.84
CA LEU A 53 -6.30 8.38 13.50
C LEU A 53 -5.72 7.40 12.47
N PRO A 54 -6.00 7.60 11.17
CA PRO A 54 -5.27 6.97 10.09
C PRO A 54 -3.78 7.35 10.08
N SER A 55 -2.90 6.44 9.65
CA SER A 55 -1.43 6.66 9.65
C SER A 55 -1.01 7.95 8.94
N LEU A 56 -1.68 8.31 7.83
CA LEU A 56 -1.45 9.55 7.11
C LEU A 56 -1.74 10.78 7.99
N LEU A 57 -2.87 10.79 8.69
CA LEU A 57 -3.26 11.90 9.57
C LEU A 57 -2.36 11.99 10.81
N VAL A 58 -1.88 10.85 11.33
CA VAL A 58 -0.89 10.84 12.42
C VAL A 58 0.42 11.48 11.98
N THR A 59 0.91 11.17 10.77
CA THR A 59 2.13 11.80 10.25
C THR A 59 1.98 13.31 10.10
N TRP A 60 0.83 13.79 9.61
CA TRP A 60 0.55 15.22 9.54
C TRP A 60 0.48 15.87 10.93
N ALA A 61 -0.18 15.24 11.89
CA ALA A 61 -0.25 15.73 13.27
C ALA A 61 1.15 15.82 13.92
N ALA A 62 1.99 14.79 13.73
CA ALA A 62 3.37 14.80 14.24
C ALA A 62 4.20 15.93 13.63
N LEU A 63 4.07 16.17 12.32
CA LEU A 63 4.75 17.28 11.64
C LEU A 63 4.28 18.65 12.13
N PHE A 64 2.98 18.84 12.32
CA PHE A 64 2.45 20.09 12.87
C PHE A 64 2.94 20.33 14.29
N VAL A 65 2.95 19.32 15.15
CA VAL A 65 3.48 19.46 16.52
C VAL A 65 4.98 19.74 16.51
N LEU A 66 5.76 19.11 15.63
CA LEU A 66 7.17 19.45 15.47
C LEU A 66 7.35 20.91 15.04
N LEU A 67 6.58 21.37 14.06
CA LEU A 67 6.71 22.70 13.49
C LEU A 67 6.25 23.79 14.48
N PHE A 68 5.01 23.71 14.97
CA PHE A 68 4.47 24.68 15.91
C PHE A 68 5.10 24.57 17.29
N GLY A 69 5.39 23.36 17.77
CA GLY A 69 6.08 23.14 19.04
C GLY A 69 7.48 23.74 19.04
N SER A 70 8.27 23.49 17.99
CA SER A 70 9.59 24.11 17.85
C SER A 70 9.50 25.63 17.72
N PHE A 71 8.54 26.14 16.94
CA PHE A 71 8.32 27.57 16.79
C PHE A 71 8.01 28.25 18.13
N ILE A 72 7.04 27.74 18.89
CA ILE A 72 6.67 28.29 20.21
C ILE A 72 7.85 28.23 21.18
N MET A 73 8.61 27.13 21.15
CA MET A 73 9.79 26.94 22.01
C MET A 73 10.96 27.86 21.64
N ILE A 74 11.05 28.34 20.40
CA ILE A 74 12.09 29.30 19.95
C ILE A 74 11.67 30.74 20.25
N PHE A 75 10.43 31.11 19.93
CA PHE A 75 9.94 32.49 20.06
C PHE A 75 9.52 32.88 21.50
N GLY A 76 9.44 31.90 22.40
CA GLY A 76 9.62 32.13 23.84
C GLY A 76 8.46 32.84 24.53
N LEU A 77 7.36 32.13 24.77
CA LEU A 77 6.37 32.53 25.77
C LEU A 77 6.75 32.06 27.21
N VAL A 78 7.70 31.13 27.35
CA VAL A 78 8.14 30.55 28.65
C VAL A 78 9.63 30.21 28.61
N TYR A 79 10.39 30.57 29.66
CA TYR A 79 11.81 30.21 29.79
C TYR A 79 11.97 28.74 30.19
N VAL A 80 12.21 27.88 29.20
CA VAL A 80 12.47 26.44 29.39
C VAL A 80 13.93 26.12 29.02
N PRO A 81 14.70 25.31 29.78
CA PRO A 81 16.01 24.82 29.39
C PRO A 81 16.03 24.11 28.03
N ASN A 82 17.13 24.25 27.26
CA ASN A 82 17.22 23.74 25.88
C ASN A 82 16.92 22.24 25.74
N VAL A 83 17.41 21.41 26.67
CA VAL A 83 17.19 19.95 26.64
C VAL A 83 15.73 19.61 26.92
N GLU A 84 15.10 20.31 27.87
CA GLU A 84 13.68 20.13 28.20
C GLU A 84 12.77 20.52 27.03
N ARG A 85 13.12 21.56 26.26
CA ARG A 85 12.41 21.92 25.02
C ARG A 85 12.41 20.76 24.00
N ILE A 86 13.57 20.15 23.78
CA ILE A 86 13.72 19.03 22.84
C ILE A 86 12.88 17.84 23.32
N VAL A 87 12.93 17.52 24.61
CA VAL A 87 12.13 16.43 25.20
C VAL A 87 10.63 16.68 24.95
N LEU A 88 10.13 17.87 25.25
CA LEU A 88 8.71 18.19 25.09
C LEU A 88 8.26 18.12 23.62
N VAL A 89 9.05 18.68 22.70
CA VAL A 89 8.70 18.70 21.27
C VAL A 89 8.76 17.30 20.66
N LEU A 90 9.73 16.47 21.06
CA LEU A 90 9.91 15.13 20.50
C LEU A 90 9.03 14.05 21.15
N THR A 91 8.54 14.27 22.38
CA THR A 91 7.72 13.28 23.08
C THR A 91 6.53 12.86 22.22
N PHE A 92 5.69 13.81 21.78
CA PHE A 92 4.50 13.46 21.01
C PHE A 92 4.81 12.70 19.69
N PRO A 93 5.71 13.17 18.81
CA PRO A 93 6.10 12.44 17.60
C PRO A 93 6.65 11.03 17.86
N ILE A 94 7.47 10.86 18.90
CA ILE A 94 8.06 9.55 19.24
C ILE A 94 6.97 8.55 19.66
N PHE A 95 6.06 8.96 20.56
CA PHE A 95 4.98 8.07 20.98
C PHE A 95 3.94 7.85 19.88
N CYS A 96 3.78 8.80 18.96
CA CYS A 96 3.02 8.58 17.73
C CYS A 96 3.65 7.47 16.86
N ALA A 97 4.97 7.52 16.66
CA ALA A 97 5.68 6.52 15.86
C ALA A 97 5.62 5.12 16.51
N LEU A 98 5.85 5.03 17.82
CA LEU A 98 5.73 3.77 18.58
C LEU A 98 4.30 3.21 18.53
N GLY A 99 3.29 4.08 18.67
CA GLY A 99 1.88 3.69 18.57
C GLY A 99 1.52 3.15 17.18
N ILE A 100 2.00 3.79 16.10
CA ILE A 100 1.83 3.29 14.73
C ILE A 100 2.50 1.92 14.56
N TRP A 101 3.72 1.76 15.08
CA TRP A 101 4.47 0.51 14.96
C TRP A 101 3.73 -0.66 15.62
N ILE A 102 3.19 -0.46 16.82
CA ILE A 102 2.36 -1.46 17.51
C ILE A 102 1.06 -1.72 16.74
N LYS A 103 0.38 -0.65 16.29
CA LYS A 103 -0.85 -0.76 15.48
C LYS A 103 -0.65 -1.57 14.21
N TYR A 104 0.52 -1.47 13.59
CA TYR A 104 0.90 -2.29 12.43
C TYR A 104 1.06 -3.77 12.82
N LEU A 105 1.76 -4.06 13.92
CA LEU A 105 2.01 -5.44 14.39
C LEU A 105 0.74 -6.17 14.82
N VAL A 106 -0.15 -5.48 15.56
CA VAL A 106 -1.45 -6.02 16.00
C VAL A 106 -2.35 -6.32 14.79
N GLY A 107 -2.11 -5.68 13.64
CA GLY A 107 -2.84 -6.00 12.42
C GLY A 107 -4.24 -5.43 12.37
N ILE A 108 -4.51 -4.36 13.14
CA ILE A 108 -5.79 -3.61 13.14
C ILE A 108 -6.15 -3.11 11.72
N ARG A 109 -5.21 -3.14 10.76
CA ARG A 109 -5.41 -2.81 9.34
C ARG A 109 -4.78 -3.79 8.35
N GLY A 110 -4.49 -5.03 8.76
CA GLY A 110 -3.86 -6.03 7.88
C GLY A 110 -4.65 -6.30 6.59
N SER A 111 -5.98 -6.14 6.65
CA SER A 111 -6.89 -6.22 5.51
C SER A 111 -6.68 -5.11 4.47
N ALA A 112 -6.36 -3.88 4.88
CA ALA A 112 -6.14 -2.75 3.95
C ALA A 112 -4.82 -2.88 3.17
N LEU A 113 -3.77 -3.43 3.80
CA LEU A 113 -2.50 -3.70 3.14
C LEU A 113 -2.57 -4.95 2.24
N SER A 114 -3.27 -6.00 2.69
CA SER A 114 -3.55 -7.17 1.84
C SER A 114 -4.38 -6.79 0.60
N ALA A 115 -5.32 -5.85 0.73
CA ALA A 115 -6.05 -5.32 -0.42
C ALA A 115 -5.11 -4.63 -1.43
N LYS A 116 -4.08 -3.90 -0.98
CA LYS A 116 -3.10 -3.25 -1.86
C LYS A 116 -2.28 -4.26 -2.66
N ASP A 117 -1.79 -5.32 -2.02
CA ASP A 117 -1.03 -6.38 -2.71
C ASP A 117 -1.92 -7.19 -3.66
N ASN A 118 -3.18 -7.42 -3.28
CA ASN A 118 -4.15 -8.06 -4.17
C ASN A 118 -4.47 -7.18 -5.39
N ILE A 119 -4.62 -5.87 -5.21
CA ILE A 119 -4.83 -4.91 -6.30
C ILE A 119 -3.62 -4.83 -7.22
N SER A 120 -2.39 -4.77 -6.68
CA SER A 120 -1.17 -4.73 -7.49
C SER A 120 -0.95 -6.04 -8.27
N THR A 121 -1.26 -7.17 -7.65
CA THR A 121 -1.23 -8.48 -8.31
C THR A 121 -2.31 -8.58 -9.39
N TYR A 122 -3.51 -8.06 -9.13
CA TYR A 122 -4.59 -8.03 -10.13
C TYR A 122 -4.21 -7.17 -11.34
N ILE A 123 -3.75 -5.93 -11.12
CA ILE A 123 -3.35 -4.99 -12.19
C ILE A 123 -2.14 -5.51 -12.98
N SER A 124 -1.24 -6.28 -12.36
CA SER A 124 -0.06 -6.83 -13.05
C SER A 124 -0.36 -8.00 -13.99
N HIS A 125 -1.56 -8.59 -13.92
CA HIS A 125 -1.97 -9.72 -14.79
C HIS A 125 -3.14 -9.37 -15.71
N ILE A 126 -3.95 -8.38 -15.33
CA ILE A 126 -5.21 -8.04 -15.97
C ILE A 126 -5.25 -6.54 -16.25
N ASN A 127 -5.68 -6.16 -17.45
CA ASN A 127 -5.93 -4.76 -17.78
C ASN A 127 -7.17 -4.26 -17.01
N SER A 128 -7.06 -3.14 -16.29
CA SER A 128 -8.12 -2.64 -15.42
C SER A 128 -9.37 -2.15 -16.16
N VAL A 129 -9.25 -1.77 -17.44
CA VAL A 129 -10.34 -1.27 -18.27
C VAL A 129 -11.05 -2.43 -18.98
N THR A 130 -10.30 -3.27 -19.68
CA THR A 130 -10.87 -4.38 -20.47
C THR A 130 -11.14 -5.62 -19.63
N LYS A 131 -10.52 -5.75 -18.44
CA LYS A 131 -10.55 -6.97 -17.60
C LYS A 131 -10.00 -8.21 -18.30
N LEU A 132 -9.23 -8.03 -19.38
CA LEU A 132 -8.57 -9.11 -20.11
C LEU A 132 -7.15 -9.34 -19.60
N LYS A 133 -6.63 -10.55 -19.82
CA LYS A 133 -5.25 -10.93 -19.49
C LYS A 133 -4.26 -10.14 -20.37
N ASN A 134 -3.15 -9.72 -19.80
CA ASN A 134 -2.15 -8.91 -20.50
C ASN A 134 -1.24 -9.70 -21.47
N ARG A 135 -0.37 -8.99 -22.20
CA ARG A 135 0.66 -9.54 -23.11
C ARG A 135 1.46 -10.70 -22.51
N LYS A 136 1.97 -10.55 -21.28
CA LYS A 136 2.79 -11.60 -20.63
C LYS A 136 2.00 -12.90 -20.44
N ASN A 137 0.72 -12.79 -20.10
CA ASN A 137 -0.15 -13.96 -20.01
C ASN A 137 -0.43 -14.58 -21.37
N ALA A 138 -0.57 -13.77 -22.43
CA ALA A 138 -0.71 -14.24 -23.80
C ALA A 138 0.53 -15.03 -24.24
N GLU A 139 1.73 -14.47 -24.06
CA GLU A 139 3.00 -15.12 -24.39
C GLU A 139 3.14 -16.48 -23.69
N ASN A 140 2.88 -16.52 -22.37
CA ASN A 140 2.91 -17.76 -21.60
C ASN A 140 1.88 -18.79 -22.09
N TYR A 141 0.71 -18.34 -22.53
CA TYR A 141 -0.33 -19.22 -23.08
C TYR A 141 0.10 -19.80 -24.43
N PHE A 142 0.51 -18.97 -25.38
CA PHE A 142 0.96 -19.41 -26.70
C PHE A 142 2.19 -20.31 -26.61
N MET A 143 3.16 -20.02 -25.73
CA MET A 143 4.33 -20.88 -25.53
C MET A 143 3.96 -22.28 -25.05
N LYS A 144 2.94 -22.41 -24.18
CA LYS A 144 2.42 -23.73 -23.76
C LYS A 144 1.76 -24.46 -24.92
N TYR A 145 0.97 -23.76 -25.73
CA TYR A 145 0.32 -24.35 -26.90
C TYR A 145 1.32 -24.79 -27.97
N ILE A 146 2.35 -23.98 -28.25
CA ILE A 146 3.44 -24.35 -29.16
C ILE A 146 4.11 -25.64 -28.70
N LYS A 147 4.38 -25.78 -27.39
CA LYS A 147 4.94 -27.02 -26.85
C LYS A 147 3.98 -28.20 -27.03
N PHE A 148 2.70 -28.02 -26.73
CA PHE A 148 1.68 -29.04 -26.89
C PHE A 148 1.53 -29.50 -28.35
N ILE A 149 1.54 -28.57 -29.31
CA ILE A 149 1.48 -28.87 -30.74
C ILE A 149 2.72 -29.68 -31.17
N LYS A 150 3.92 -29.31 -30.70
CA LYS A 150 5.15 -30.08 -30.98
C LYS A 150 5.05 -31.52 -30.45
N ASP A 151 4.64 -31.68 -29.20
CA ASP A 151 4.47 -33.00 -28.57
C ASP A 151 3.37 -33.84 -29.28
N ALA A 152 2.34 -33.20 -29.82
CA ALA A 152 1.28 -33.85 -30.59
C ALA A 152 1.75 -34.28 -31.99
N MET A 153 2.55 -33.44 -32.64
CA MET A 153 3.16 -33.73 -33.95
C MET A 153 4.08 -34.95 -33.88
N GLU A 154 4.89 -35.07 -32.83
CA GLU A 154 5.73 -36.27 -32.58
C GLU A 154 4.90 -37.55 -32.42
N LYS A 155 3.64 -37.43 -32.01
CA LYS A 155 2.69 -38.54 -31.80
C LYS A 155 1.76 -38.77 -33.00
N ASN A 156 2.01 -38.13 -34.14
CA ASN A 156 1.15 -38.16 -35.33
C ASN A 156 -0.31 -37.74 -35.06
N LEU A 157 -0.53 -36.83 -34.10
CA LEU A 157 -1.82 -36.20 -33.85
C LEU A 157 -1.90 -34.88 -34.59
N ASN A 158 -3.00 -34.64 -35.33
CA ASN A 158 -3.22 -33.36 -36.00
C ASN A 158 -3.97 -32.40 -35.07
N ILE A 159 -3.30 -31.32 -34.66
CA ILE A 159 -3.86 -30.28 -33.79
C ILE A 159 -3.54 -28.93 -34.41
N GLU A 160 -4.58 -28.11 -34.60
CA GLU A 160 -4.47 -26.79 -35.19
C GLU A 160 -4.90 -25.73 -34.19
N MET A 161 -4.27 -24.55 -34.28
CA MET A 161 -4.59 -23.40 -33.46
C MET A 161 -4.75 -22.18 -34.37
N ASN A 162 -5.91 -21.54 -34.29
CA ASN A 162 -6.16 -20.28 -34.98
C ASN A 162 -5.87 -19.11 -34.04
N VAL A 163 -5.17 -18.10 -34.55
CA VAL A 163 -4.82 -16.89 -33.80
C VAL A 163 -5.24 -15.68 -34.62
N THR A 164 -6.05 -14.82 -34.02
CA THR A 164 -6.53 -13.58 -34.63
C THR A 164 -6.03 -12.42 -33.79
N CYS A 165 -5.50 -11.39 -34.46
CA CYS A 165 -5.09 -10.13 -33.84
C CYS A 165 -6.04 -9.03 -34.30
N ILE A 166 -6.65 -8.31 -33.36
CA ILE A 166 -7.60 -7.23 -33.66
C ILE A 166 -7.04 -5.93 -33.09
N GLU A 167 -6.78 -4.95 -33.97
CA GLU A 167 -6.29 -3.64 -33.58
C GLU A 167 -7.32 -2.56 -33.90
N TRP A 168 -7.62 -1.72 -32.92
CA TRP A 168 -8.40 -0.50 -33.17
C TRP A 168 -7.52 0.53 -33.88
N ALA A 169 -7.78 0.73 -35.18
CA ALA A 169 -7.09 1.72 -35.99
C ALA A 169 -7.24 3.15 -35.41
N HIS A 170 -6.14 3.88 -35.41
CA HIS A 170 -6.05 5.27 -34.92
C HIS A 170 -6.42 5.48 -33.44
N SER A 171 -6.37 4.42 -32.64
CA SER A 171 -6.66 4.44 -31.19
C SER A 171 -5.80 5.47 -30.43
N ARG A 172 -4.53 5.63 -30.81
CA ARG A 172 -3.60 6.58 -30.19
C ARG A 172 -4.01 8.03 -30.38
N GLN A 173 -4.44 8.41 -31.59
CA GLN A 173 -4.92 9.77 -31.87
C GLN A 173 -6.19 10.05 -31.07
N PHE A 174 -7.11 9.08 -31.01
CA PHE A 174 -8.35 9.21 -30.25
C PHE A 174 -8.09 9.39 -28.75
N LYS A 175 -7.15 8.62 -28.19
CA LYS A 175 -6.75 8.73 -26.78
C LYS A 175 -6.24 10.13 -26.40
N ILE A 176 -5.54 10.80 -27.31
CA ILE A 176 -5.03 12.17 -27.08
C ILE A 176 -6.18 13.18 -27.00
N ILE A 177 -7.23 12.98 -27.81
CA ILE A 177 -8.41 13.85 -27.84
C ILE A 177 -9.26 13.64 -26.57
N SER A 178 -9.49 12.38 -26.18
CA SER A 178 -10.37 12.04 -25.05
C SER A 178 -10.00 10.70 -24.40
N ASP A 179 -9.33 10.73 -23.24
CA ASP A 179 -8.92 9.52 -22.51
C ASP A 179 -10.12 8.77 -21.90
N ASN A 180 -11.17 9.49 -21.49
CA ASN A 180 -12.36 8.87 -20.89
C ASN A 180 -13.13 8.06 -21.93
N GLU A 181 -13.47 8.65 -23.08
CA GLU A 181 -14.18 7.97 -24.16
C GLU A 181 -13.33 6.83 -24.74
N TYR A 182 -12.01 7.02 -24.83
CA TYR A 182 -11.08 5.95 -25.23
C TYR A 182 -11.22 4.70 -24.34
N ARG A 183 -11.31 4.89 -23.02
CA ARG A 183 -11.51 3.78 -22.07
C ARG A 183 -12.88 3.13 -22.22
N GLU A 184 -13.93 3.91 -22.46
CA GLU A 184 -15.27 3.38 -22.68
C GLU A 184 -15.34 2.53 -23.96
N ILE A 185 -14.72 3.00 -25.05
CA ILE A 185 -14.64 2.24 -26.30
C ILE A 185 -13.84 0.95 -26.10
N LEU A 186 -12.67 1.02 -25.44
CA LEU A 186 -11.89 -0.19 -25.12
C LEU A 186 -12.69 -1.22 -24.32
N LYS A 187 -13.46 -0.74 -23.33
CA LYS A 187 -14.34 -1.60 -22.53
C LYS A 187 -15.43 -2.21 -23.41
N SER A 188 -16.08 -1.41 -24.26
CA SER A 188 -17.12 -1.88 -25.19
C SER A 188 -16.58 -2.95 -26.14
N ILE A 189 -15.42 -2.72 -26.77
CA ILE A 189 -14.76 -3.71 -27.64
C ILE A 189 -14.50 -4.99 -26.85
N SER A 190 -13.93 -4.88 -25.65
CA SER A 190 -13.65 -6.04 -24.83
C SER A 190 -14.89 -6.83 -24.43
N ASP A 191 -15.99 -6.15 -24.13
CA ASP A 191 -17.24 -6.80 -23.73
C ASP A 191 -17.87 -7.50 -24.93
N THR A 192 -17.87 -6.87 -26.11
CA THR A 192 -18.28 -7.52 -27.37
C THR A 192 -17.44 -8.75 -27.68
N LEU A 193 -16.11 -8.68 -27.54
CA LEU A 193 -15.23 -9.83 -27.78
C LEU A 193 -15.53 -10.99 -26.82
N LYS A 194 -15.84 -10.71 -25.55
CA LYS A 194 -16.20 -11.75 -24.57
C LYS A 194 -17.56 -12.39 -24.89
N ASP A 195 -18.50 -11.61 -25.39
CA ASP A 195 -19.85 -12.08 -25.71
C ASP A 195 -19.85 -13.02 -26.92
N ILE A 196 -19.00 -12.77 -27.91
CA ILE A 196 -18.92 -13.59 -29.13
C ILE A 196 -17.99 -14.80 -29.01
N ARG A 197 -17.18 -14.89 -27.94
CA ARG A 197 -16.13 -15.92 -27.85
C ARG A 197 -16.70 -17.32 -27.74
N THR A 198 -15.97 -18.29 -28.28
CA THR A 198 -16.24 -19.71 -28.00
C THR A 198 -15.69 -20.14 -26.62
N PRO A 199 -16.20 -21.22 -26.00
CA PRO A 199 -15.74 -21.66 -24.68
C PRO A 199 -14.22 -21.95 -24.60
N ASP A 200 -13.63 -22.39 -25.71
CA ASP A 200 -12.21 -22.73 -25.81
C ASP A 200 -11.32 -21.55 -26.24
N GLU A 201 -11.93 -20.41 -26.61
CA GLU A 201 -11.21 -19.21 -27.01
C GLU A 201 -10.67 -18.43 -25.80
N SER A 202 -9.40 -18.09 -25.89
CA SER A 202 -8.74 -17.20 -24.94
C SER A 202 -8.48 -15.84 -25.57
N ILE A 203 -9.04 -14.80 -24.95
CA ILE A 203 -8.87 -13.41 -25.39
C ILE A 203 -7.86 -12.73 -24.47
N PHE A 204 -6.95 -11.97 -25.08
CA PHE A 204 -5.93 -11.21 -24.38
C PHE A 204 -6.05 -9.73 -24.75
N PHE A 205 -5.40 -8.88 -23.98
CA PHE A 205 -5.18 -7.48 -24.33
C PHE A 205 -3.67 -7.26 -24.30
N ILE A 206 -3.09 -6.98 -25.45
CA ILE A 206 -1.64 -6.98 -25.63
C ILE A 206 -1.07 -5.62 -25.23
N ASP A 207 -1.43 -4.57 -25.97
CA ASP A 207 -1.25 -3.16 -25.64
C ASP A 207 -1.94 -2.29 -26.72
N ASP A 208 -1.95 -0.96 -26.59
CA ASP A 208 -2.27 -0.03 -27.69
C ASP A 208 -3.60 -0.27 -28.44
N ALA A 209 -4.62 -0.76 -27.72
CA ALA A 209 -5.91 -1.16 -28.29
C ALA A 209 -5.84 -2.37 -29.25
N THR A 210 -4.87 -3.25 -29.01
CA THR A 210 -4.72 -4.56 -29.66
C THR A 210 -5.18 -5.69 -28.74
N PHE A 211 -5.99 -6.57 -29.30
CA PHE A 211 -6.58 -7.75 -28.67
C PHE A 211 -6.07 -9.03 -29.33
#